data_AF-W9HTW5-F1
#
_entry.id   AF-W9HTW5-F1
#
_cell.length_a   1.000
_cell.length_b   1.000
_cell.length_c   1.000
_cell.angle_alpha   90.00
_cell.angle_beta   90.00
_cell.angle_gamma   90.00
#
_symmetry.space_group_name_H-M   'P 1'
#
loop_
_entity.id
_entity.type
_entity.pdbx_description
1 polymer ?
#
loop_
_entity_poly.entity_id
_entity_poly.type
_entity_poly.pdbx_seq_one_letter_code
_entity_poly.pdbx_strand_id
1 'polypeptide(L)'
;MALPKQVDVIVVGSGNAGFAAALSAAQNGAESVLLIDKCPENWVGGNSYFTAGAYRIAHGGLQDILPIVNNVSPEQADKIDLAPYTEKDFQNDMDRVCMGRSDPELSKSLIQNSNATIKWLAANGIRFQLSFNRQAYEVDGRIKFWGGMCIKTEDGGKGLIQDYLAAIKKHNVQVSWSTGLTGLKKHSFNDGYEVEVSLNGVKRTLTAGAVILAAGGFESNPQMRSQFLGPGWDLAMVRGTPYNTGDVLGLAIQQLGAQAVGNWSGCHSVAWDANADPNTGDREASNEYTKSGYPLGLMLNVDGARFVDEGVDLRNYTYAKFGRAILQQPEHLAFQVWDSRTSGWLRSEEYREERVERITANTLEELADKCAERGLRNKAAFIDTVHEYNEAVYAHRRENPNVKWDPAIRDGLSTQSSTKKLALAKSNWALPLDKGPYLAVKVTCGVTFTFGGVKVDPQTAQLVHGSTGSPVPNIYVAGEMVGGLFYSNYPGGSGLTSGAVFGAKAGKEAAKSVAGGRSISSRL
;
A
#
# COMPACT_ATOMS: atom_id res chain seq x y z
N MET A 1 6.33 6.51 31.13
CA MET A 1 7.10 7.76 31.27
C MET A 1 6.11 8.92 31.30
N ALA A 2 6.38 10.01 32.02
CA ALA A 2 5.48 11.17 32.00
C ALA A 2 5.64 11.93 30.67
N LEU A 3 4.54 12.42 30.09
CA LEU A 3 4.60 13.26 28.90
C LEU A 3 5.30 14.60 29.23
N PRO A 4 6.11 15.15 28.31
CA PRO A 4 6.64 16.51 28.46
C PRO A 4 5.49 17.52 28.48
N LYS A 5 5.69 18.63 29.20
CA LYS A 5 4.70 19.74 29.23
C LYS A 5 4.69 20.54 27.92
N GLN A 6 5.83 20.61 27.24
CA GLN A 6 6.04 21.37 26.02
C GLN A 6 7.05 20.65 25.11
N VAL A 7 6.83 20.71 23.80
CA VAL A 7 7.76 20.24 22.76
C VAL A 7 7.80 21.21 21.58
N ASP A 8 8.84 21.13 20.76
CA ASP A 8 8.92 21.91 19.52
C ASP A 8 7.98 21.32 18.48
N VAL A 9 8.12 20.01 18.22
CA VAL A 9 7.35 19.30 17.21
C VAL A 9 6.72 18.07 17.84
N ILE A 10 5.40 17.94 17.70
CA ILE A 10 4.71 16.68 17.97
C ILE A 10 4.30 16.01 16.66
N VAL A 11 4.56 14.71 16.56
CA VAL A 11 4.17 13.87 15.42
C VAL A 11 3.13 12.86 15.87
N VAL A 12 2.00 12.81 15.16
CA VAL A 12 0.84 11.97 15.51
C VAL A 12 0.75 10.81 14.53
N GLY A 13 1.10 9.61 14.98
CA GLY A 13 1.10 8.36 14.22
C GLY A 13 2.51 7.81 13.99
N SER A 14 2.67 6.51 14.18
CA SER A 14 3.94 5.77 14.06
C SER A 14 4.08 4.99 12.76
N GLY A 15 3.38 5.39 11.69
CA GLY A 15 3.59 4.81 10.36
C GLY A 15 4.89 5.28 9.72
N ASN A 16 5.18 4.78 8.51
CA ASN A 16 6.30 5.22 7.68
C ASN A 16 6.39 6.76 7.54
N ALA A 17 5.24 7.43 7.38
CA ALA A 17 5.20 8.89 7.29
C ALA A 17 5.56 9.59 8.60
N GLY A 18 5.07 9.09 9.73
CA GLY A 18 5.32 9.67 11.05
C GLY A 18 6.77 9.51 11.48
N PHE A 19 7.36 8.32 11.26
CA PHE A 19 8.78 8.13 11.55
C PHE A 19 9.68 8.98 10.66
N ALA A 20 9.41 9.05 9.35
CA ALA A 20 10.15 9.94 8.45
C ALA A 20 10.03 11.42 8.87
N ALA A 21 8.86 11.86 9.31
CA ALA A 21 8.64 13.21 9.82
C ALA A 21 9.41 13.50 11.11
N ALA A 22 9.34 12.59 12.09
CA ALA A 22 10.04 12.78 13.36
C ALA A 22 11.57 12.82 13.18
N LEU A 23 12.10 11.91 12.35
CA LEU A 23 13.52 11.88 12.01
C LEU A 23 13.96 13.16 11.29
N SER A 24 13.20 13.60 10.29
CA SER A 24 13.50 14.83 9.55
C SER A 24 13.42 16.07 10.45
N ALA A 25 12.43 16.16 11.34
CA ALA A 25 12.32 17.27 12.29
C ALA A 25 13.54 17.36 13.21
N ALA A 26 13.97 16.23 13.79
CA ALA A 26 15.14 16.17 14.66
C ALA A 26 16.45 16.56 13.93
N GLN A 27 16.54 16.28 12.62
CA GLN A 27 17.71 16.65 11.81
C GLN A 27 17.71 18.10 11.32
N ASN A 28 16.56 18.77 11.34
CA ASN A 28 16.40 20.12 10.80
C ASN A 28 16.18 21.21 11.88
N GLY A 29 16.61 20.94 13.11
CA GLY A 29 16.74 21.96 14.15
C GLY A 29 15.63 22.00 15.20
N ALA A 30 14.71 21.02 15.23
CA ALA A 30 13.83 20.84 16.40
C ALA A 30 14.65 20.24 17.56
N GLU A 31 14.65 20.89 18.73
CA GLU A 31 15.38 20.42 19.91
C GLU A 31 14.60 19.33 20.67
N SER A 32 13.27 19.39 20.60
CA SER A 32 12.38 18.42 21.24
C SER A 32 11.31 17.92 20.28
N VAL A 33 11.43 16.64 19.89
CA VAL A 33 10.46 15.95 19.04
C VAL A 33 9.80 14.84 19.85
N LEU A 34 8.46 14.84 19.88
CA LEU A 34 7.65 13.78 20.48
C LEU A 34 6.80 13.10 19.41
N LEU A 35 7.00 11.80 19.21
CA LEU A 35 6.14 10.95 18.40
C LEU A 35 5.14 10.23 19.31
N ILE A 36 3.84 10.40 19.05
CA ILE A 36 2.77 9.71 19.76
C ILE A 36 2.02 8.74 18.84
N ASP A 37 1.56 7.63 19.39
CA ASP A 37 0.61 6.75 18.71
C ASP A 37 -0.42 6.22 19.71
N LYS A 38 -1.68 6.11 19.27
CA LYS A 38 -2.75 5.55 20.10
C LYS A 38 -2.63 4.05 20.27
N CYS A 39 -1.90 3.36 19.38
CA CYS A 39 -1.65 1.94 19.53
C CYS A 39 -0.70 1.67 20.71
N PRO A 40 -0.82 0.52 21.38
CA PRO A 40 0.20 0.04 22.31
C PRO A 40 1.50 -0.27 21.56
N GLU A 41 2.61 -0.38 22.31
CA GLU A 41 3.95 -0.56 21.76
C GLU A 41 4.07 -1.77 20.83
N ASN A 42 3.46 -2.90 21.20
CA ASN A 42 3.46 -4.12 20.40
C ASN A 42 2.70 -3.99 19.06
N TRP A 43 1.97 -2.90 18.85
CA TRP A 43 1.24 -2.59 17.62
C TRP A 43 1.85 -1.46 16.78
N VAL A 44 3.02 -0.93 17.18
CA VAL A 44 3.72 0.15 16.48
C VAL A 44 3.89 -0.11 14.99
N GLY A 45 3.86 0.97 14.19
CA GLY A 45 4.06 0.92 12.75
C GLY A 45 2.81 1.14 11.90
N GLY A 46 1.62 1.11 12.51
CA GLY A 46 0.35 1.19 11.80
C GLY A 46 0.27 0.18 10.63
N ASN A 47 -0.34 0.58 9.52
CA ASN A 47 -0.37 -0.25 8.31
C ASN A 47 0.99 -0.42 7.62
N SER A 48 1.98 0.43 7.93
CA SER A 48 3.34 0.25 7.41
C SER A 48 4.02 -1.02 7.94
N TYR A 49 3.56 -1.61 9.04
CA TYR A 49 4.07 -2.89 9.54
C TYR A 49 3.64 -4.09 8.68
N PHE A 50 2.49 -4.00 8.00
CA PHE A 50 1.86 -5.09 7.24
C PHE A 50 2.19 -5.08 5.75
N THR A 51 3.07 -4.17 5.33
CA THR A 51 3.50 -4.05 3.95
C THR A 51 4.55 -5.09 3.58
N ALA A 52 4.62 -5.40 2.29
CA ALA A 52 5.73 -6.08 1.66
C ALA A 52 7.03 -5.26 1.59
N GLY A 53 6.96 -3.96 1.90
CA GLY A 53 8.11 -3.06 1.92
C GLY A 53 8.43 -2.38 0.59
N ALA A 54 7.59 -2.52 -0.44
CA ALA A 54 7.91 -2.04 -1.78
C ALA A 54 7.81 -0.51 -1.94
N TYR A 55 8.83 0.11 -2.54
CA TYR A 55 8.85 1.53 -2.89
C TYR A 55 8.93 1.71 -4.41
N ARG A 56 8.22 2.71 -4.94
CA ARG A 56 8.27 3.12 -6.34
C ARG A 56 8.96 4.48 -6.42
N ILE A 57 10.16 4.51 -6.98
CA ILE A 57 10.97 5.72 -7.09
C ILE A 57 11.42 5.92 -8.52
N ALA A 58 11.58 7.18 -8.95
CA ALA A 58 12.34 7.47 -10.16
C ALA A 58 13.82 7.11 -9.92
N HIS A 59 14.50 6.47 -10.88
CA HIS A 59 15.91 6.09 -10.74
C HIS A 59 16.63 5.93 -12.09
N GLY A 60 17.94 6.09 -12.08
CA GLY A 60 18.84 6.00 -13.25
C GLY A 60 19.20 4.57 -13.70
N GLY A 61 18.40 3.56 -13.33
CA GLY A 61 18.69 2.14 -13.57
C GLY A 61 19.51 1.49 -12.45
N LEU A 62 20.15 0.34 -12.74
CA LEU A 62 20.81 -0.48 -11.72
C LEU A 62 21.89 0.26 -10.92
N GLN A 63 22.78 1.00 -11.58
CA GLN A 63 23.90 1.68 -10.94
C GLN A 63 23.46 2.77 -9.94
N ASP A 64 22.28 3.34 -10.13
CA ASP A 64 21.69 4.31 -9.19
C ASP A 64 21.15 3.65 -7.92
N ILE A 65 20.77 2.37 -8.00
CA ILE A 65 20.13 1.59 -6.93
C ILE A 65 21.14 0.77 -6.13
N LEU A 66 22.20 0.25 -6.77
CA LEU A 66 23.22 -0.56 -6.10
C LEU A 66 23.75 0.03 -4.78
N PRO A 67 24.00 1.35 -4.65
CA PRO A 67 24.53 1.92 -3.41
C PRO A 67 23.59 1.83 -2.19
N ILE A 68 22.29 1.59 -2.39
CA ILE A 68 21.30 1.57 -1.30
C ILE A 68 20.75 0.17 -1.00
N VAL A 69 21.13 -0.86 -1.76
CA VAL A 69 20.66 -2.23 -1.56
C VAL A 69 21.74 -3.12 -0.94
N ASN A 70 21.34 -4.07 -0.09
CA ASN A 70 22.27 -4.93 0.66
C ASN A 70 22.28 -6.41 0.25
N ASN A 71 21.60 -6.78 -0.84
CA ASN A 71 21.39 -8.18 -1.26
C ASN A 71 21.85 -8.49 -2.68
N VAL A 72 22.83 -7.74 -3.20
CA VAL A 72 23.36 -7.92 -4.56
C VAL A 72 24.88 -8.04 -4.50
N SER A 73 25.42 -9.20 -4.88
CA SER A 73 26.87 -9.36 -5.08
C SER A 73 27.31 -8.73 -6.42
N PRO A 74 28.61 -8.41 -6.60
CA PRO A 74 29.13 -7.95 -7.88
C PRO A 74 28.81 -8.90 -9.04
N GLU A 75 28.95 -10.21 -8.85
CA GLU A 75 28.67 -11.22 -9.88
C GLU A 75 27.18 -11.34 -10.22
N GLN A 76 26.30 -11.08 -9.24
CA GLN A 76 24.87 -11.04 -9.46
C GLN A 76 24.47 -9.81 -10.27
N ALA A 77 25.13 -8.67 -10.07
CA ALA A 77 24.83 -7.42 -10.77
C ALA A 77 24.91 -7.57 -12.30
N ASP A 78 25.88 -8.36 -12.81
CA ASP A 78 26.06 -8.60 -14.25
C ASP A 78 24.88 -9.34 -14.91
N LYS A 79 24.07 -10.05 -14.11
CA LYS A 79 22.90 -10.81 -14.57
C LYS A 79 21.60 -10.02 -14.47
N ILE A 80 21.62 -8.81 -13.92
CA ILE A 80 20.41 -8.02 -13.65
C ILE A 80 20.13 -7.07 -14.80
N ASP A 81 18.90 -7.14 -15.32
CA ASP A 81 18.34 -6.19 -16.26
C ASP A 81 17.39 -5.24 -15.52
N LEU A 82 17.92 -4.07 -15.15
CA LEU A 82 17.15 -2.99 -14.52
C LEU A 82 17.40 -1.67 -15.26
N ALA A 83 16.52 -1.39 -16.22
CA ALA A 83 16.51 -0.14 -16.96
C ALA A 83 16.14 1.05 -16.07
N PRO A 84 16.48 2.29 -16.48
CA PRO A 84 15.97 3.49 -15.82
C PRO A 84 14.45 3.51 -15.77
N TYR A 85 13.92 4.03 -14.68
CA TYR A 85 12.51 4.35 -14.53
C TYR A 85 12.44 5.84 -14.20
N THR A 86 12.11 6.65 -15.21
CA THR A 86 12.25 8.10 -15.15
C THR A 86 11.08 8.77 -14.43
N GLU A 87 11.23 10.04 -14.09
CA GLU A 87 10.10 10.85 -13.59
C GLU A 87 8.90 10.84 -14.55
N LYS A 88 9.18 10.85 -15.87
CA LYS A 88 8.15 10.76 -16.91
C LYS A 88 7.45 9.41 -16.88
N ASP A 89 8.17 8.30 -16.70
CA ASP A 89 7.57 6.98 -16.58
C ASP A 89 6.64 6.90 -15.36
N PHE A 90 7.07 7.50 -14.25
CA PHE A 90 6.24 7.59 -13.05
C PHE A 90 5.01 8.48 -13.23
N GLN A 91 5.16 9.64 -13.86
CA GLN A 91 4.01 10.49 -14.17
C GLN A 91 3.01 9.77 -15.08
N ASN A 92 3.49 9.09 -16.13
CA ASN A 92 2.63 8.33 -17.05
C ASN A 92 1.86 7.22 -16.31
N ASP A 93 2.51 6.49 -15.39
CA ASP A 93 1.85 5.47 -14.60
C ASP A 93 0.82 6.06 -13.62
N MET A 94 1.14 7.18 -12.97
CA MET A 94 0.19 7.91 -12.11
C MET A 94 -1.03 8.36 -12.92
N ASP A 95 -0.83 9.03 -14.04
CA ASP A 95 -1.91 9.55 -14.89
C ASP A 95 -2.80 8.41 -15.40
N ARG A 96 -2.20 7.33 -15.89
CA ARG A 96 -2.95 6.18 -16.41
C ARG A 96 -3.75 5.47 -15.32
N VAL A 97 -3.12 5.18 -14.17
CA VAL A 97 -3.72 4.37 -13.11
C VAL A 97 -4.75 5.16 -12.29
N CYS A 98 -4.50 6.46 -12.09
CA CYS A 98 -5.42 7.36 -11.40
C CYS A 98 -6.38 8.08 -12.36
N MET A 99 -6.40 7.72 -13.65
CA MET A 99 -7.29 8.29 -14.68
C MET A 99 -7.16 9.82 -14.84
N GLY A 100 -5.94 10.35 -14.70
CA GLY A 100 -5.63 11.78 -14.81
C GLY A 100 -6.22 12.65 -13.69
N ARG A 101 -6.65 12.04 -12.57
CA ARG A 101 -7.31 12.75 -11.47
C ARG A 101 -6.38 13.19 -10.35
N SER A 102 -5.17 12.63 -10.30
CA SER A 102 -4.17 13.00 -9.29
C SER A 102 -3.88 14.50 -9.36
N ASP A 103 -3.73 15.16 -8.21
CA ASP A 103 -3.30 16.55 -8.16
C ASP A 103 -1.90 16.65 -8.80
N PRO A 104 -1.73 17.49 -9.83
CA PRO A 104 -0.50 17.52 -10.62
C PRO A 104 0.70 18.02 -9.81
N GLU A 105 0.50 18.97 -8.91
CA GLU A 105 1.59 19.52 -8.10
C GLU A 105 1.96 18.57 -6.96
N LEU A 106 1.00 17.88 -6.33
CA LEU A 106 1.29 16.80 -5.39
C LEU A 106 2.03 15.65 -6.07
N SER A 107 1.59 15.25 -7.27
CA SER A 107 2.22 14.16 -8.03
C SER A 107 3.64 14.52 -8.43
N LYS A 108 3.85 15.73 -8.95
CA LYS A 108 5.18 16.25 -9.29
C LYS A 108 6.10 16.27 -8.06
N SER A 109 5.60 16.79 -6.94
CA SER A 109 6.34 16.83 -5.67
C SER A 109 6.74 15.43 -5.19
N LEU A 110 5.83 14.45 -5.25
CA LEU A 110 6.12 13.05 -4.95
C LEU A 110 7.24 12.49 -5.85
N ILE A 111 7.07 12.63 -7.17
CA ILE A 111 7.92 11.99 -8.16
C ILE A 111 9.34 12.56 -8.09
N GLN A 112 9.49 13.89 -8.12
CA GLN A 112 10.79 14.57 -8.13
C GLN A 112 11.61 14.32 -6.86
N ASN A 113 10.95 14.13 -5.72
CA ASN A 113 11.63 13.91 -4.44
C ASN A 113 11.80 12.43 -4.07
N SER A 114 11.23 11.50 -4.86
CA SER A 114 11.21 10.07 -4.55
C SER A 114 12.60 9.47 -4.35
N ASN A 115 13.51 9.61 -5.34
CA ASN A 115 14.86 9.03 -5.30
C ASN A 115 15.68 9.55 -4.10
N ALA A 116 15.76 10.87 -3.97
CA ALA A 116 16.54 11.54 -2.94
C ALA A 116 16.05 11.18 -1.53
N THR A 117 14.73 11.08 -1.35
CA THR A 117 14.14 10.73 -0.05
C THR A 117 14.48 9.30 0.35
N ILE A 118 14.42 8.34 -0.58
CA ILE A 118 14.75 6.94 -0.27
C ILE A 118 16.24 6.75 -0.02
N LYS A 119 17.11 7.47 -0.74
CA LYS A 119 18.55 7.52 -0.42
C LYS A 119 18.81 8.14 0.95
N TRP A 120 18.07 9.17 1.33
CA TRP A 120 18.13 9.75 2.68
C TRP A 120 17.69 8.74 3.75
N LEU A 121 16.61 7.98 3.52
CA LEU A 121 16.20 6.91 4.43
C LEU A 121 17.28 5.83 4.57
N ALA A 122 17.89 5.41 3.46
CA ALA A 122 18.99 4.44 3.46
C ALA A 122 20.19 4.94 4.29
N ALA A 123 20.57 6.21 4.11
CA ALA A 123 21.63 6.85 4.88
C ALA A 123 21.33 6.92 6.40
N ASN A 124 20.05 6.89 6.78
CA ASN A 124 19.59 6.84 8.16
C ASN A 124 19.46 5.43 8.74
N GLY A 125 19.80 4.40 7.96
CA GLY A 125 19.83 3.01 8.40
C GLY A 125 18.59 2.21 8.07
N ILE A 126 17.68 2.71 7.22
CA ILE A 126 16.61 1.88 6.65
C ILE A 126 17.21 0.96 5.59
N ARG A 127 17.09 -0.35 5.78
CA ARG A 127 17.71 -1.35 4.90
C ARG A 127 16.82 -1.64 3.70
N PHE A 128 17.37 -1.45 2.50
CA PHE A 128 16.69 -1.77 1.24
C PHE A 128 17.36 -2.96 0.54
N GLN A 129 16.56 -3.63 -0.28
CA GLN A 129 16.89 -4.79 -1.07
C GLN A 129 16.30 -4.66 -2.47
N LEU A 130 16.95 -5.26 -3.47
CA LEU A 130 16.28 -5.55 -4.73
C LEU A 130 15.20 -6.62 -4.52
N SER A 131 14.03 -6.41 -5.12
CA SER A 131 12.80 -7.16 -4.91
C SER A 131 12.71 -8.42 -5.78
N PHE A 132 13.74 -9.28 -5.73
CA PHE A 132 13.84 -10.47 -6.58
C PHE A 132 12.61 -11.39 -6.49
N ASN A 133 12.11 -11.64 -5.28
CA ASN A 133 10.99 -12.56 -5.03
C ASN A 133 9.62 -12.02 -5.47
N ARG A 134 9.51 -10.74 -5.86
CA ARG A 134 8.20 -10.11 -6.14
C ARG A 134 8.13 -9.37 -7.47
N GLN A 135 9.25 -8.84 -7.95
CA GLN A 135 9.30 -7.93 -9.10
C GLN A 135 10.36 -8.32 -10.13
N ALA A 136 10.85 -9.55 -10.07
CA ALA A 136 11.74 -10.09 -11.08
C ALA A 136 11.35 -11.52 -11.45
N TYR A 137 11.66 -11.89 -12.69
CA TYR A 137 11.68 -13.26 -13.16
C TYR A 137 13.04 -13.56 -13.77
N GLU A 138 13.51 -14.81 -13.65
CA GLU A 138 14.64 -15.29 -14.43
C GLU A 138 14.12 -15.71 -15.81
N VAL A 139 14.64 -15.06 -16.86
CA VAL A 139 14.27 -15.32 -18.26
C VAL A 139 15.57 -15.41 -19.05
N ASP A 140 15.80 -16.56 -19.67
CA ASP A 140 17.00 -16.85 -20.47
C ASP A 140 18.32 -16.59 -19.71
N GLY A 141 18.37 -16.94 -18.42
CA GLY A 141 19.54 -16.76 -17.55
C GLY A 141 19.81 -15.32 -17.11
N ARG A 142 18.90 -14.38 -17.41
CA ARG A 142 18.95 -12.98 -16.94
C ARG A 142 17.80 -12.68 -16.00
N ILE A 143 18.06 -11.86 -14.99
CA ILE A 143 17.07 -11.43 -13.99
C ILE A 143 16.44 -10.14 -14.46
N LYS A 144 15.19 -10.22 -14.96
CA LYS A 144 14.48 -9.07 -15.53
C LYS A 144 13.51 -8.49 -14.52
N PHE A 145 13.73 -7.23 -14.15
CA PHE A 145 12.80 -6.47 -13.30
C PHE A 145 11.66 -5.88 -14.14
N TRP A 146 10.47 -5.77 -13.55
CA TRP A 146 9.27 -5.32 -14.26
C TRP A 146 8.39 -4.38 -13.42
N GLY A 147 7.50 -3.66 -14.10
CA GLY A 147 6.44 -2.88 -13.45
C GLY A 147 6.91 -1.64 -12.66
N GLY A 148 8.09 -1.09 -12.95
CA GLY A 148 8.54 0.18 -12.34
C GLY A 148 8.75 0.13 -10.82
N MET A 149 8.92 -1.06 -10.24
CA MET A 149 9.26 -1.25 -8.83
C MET A 149 10.41 -2.24 -8.72
N CYS A 150 11.55 -1.78 -8.21
CA CYS A 150 12.75 -2.62 -8.09
C CYS A 150 13.20 -2.82 -6.65
N ILE A 151 12.83 -1.93 -5.72
CA ILE A 151 13.29 -1.95 -4.33
C ILE A 151 12.18 -2.32 -3.34
N LYS A 152 12.60 -2.95 -2.26
CA LYS A 152 11.80 -3.21 -1.06
C LYS A 152 12.66 -3.02 0.20
N THR A 153 12.03 -2.91 1.36
CA THR A 153 12.74 -2.98 2.64
C THR A 153 13.11 -4.43 2.96
N GLU A 154 14.23 -4.62 3.66
CA GLU A 154 14.57 -5.90 4.27
C GLU A 154 13.47 -6.29 5.28
N ASP A 155 13.06 -7.57 5.27
CA ASP A 155 11.97 -8.11 6.09
C ASP A 155 10.61 -7.37 5.97
N GLY A 156 10.39 -6.68 4.85
CA GLY A 156 9.15 -5.96 4.57
C GLY A 156 8.83 -4.90 5.63
N GLY A 157 7.56 -4.79 6.01
CA GLY A 157 7.12 -3.83 7.01
C GLY A 157 7.71 -4.03 8.40
N LYS A 158 8.06 -5.26 8.78
CA LYS A 158 8.67 -5.54 10.09
C LYS A 158 10.04 -4.90 10.20
N GLY A 159 10.90 -5.17 9.21
CA GLY A 159 12.24 -4.57 9.15
C GLY A 159 12.19 -3.06 9.00
N LEU A 160 11.23 -2.53 8.21
CA LEU A 160 11.02 -1.08 8.09
C LEU A 160 10.77 -0.42 9.45
N ILE A 161 9.86 -0.95 10.26
CA ILE A 161 9.52 -0.37 11.56
C ILE A 161 10.66 -0.56 12.56
N GLN A 162 11.35 -1.70 12.53
CA GLN A 162 12.55 -1.92 13.34
C GLN A 162 13.64 -0.89 13.03
N ASP A 163 13.93 -0.67 11.76
CA ASP A 163 14.97 0.26 11.32
C ASP A 163 14.61 1.71 11.67
N TYR A 164 13.33 2.09 11.53
CA TYR A 164 12.86 3.40 11.97
C TYR A 164 13.01 3.62 13.47
N LEU A 165 12.62 2.64 14.30
CA LEU A 165 12.79 2.71 15.75
C LEU A 165 14.27 2.89 16.13
N ALA A 166 15.17 2.19 15.44
CA ALA A 166 16.61 2.36 15.63
C ALA A 166 17.09 3.75 15.19
N ALA A 167 16.61 4.27 14.06
CA ALA A 167 16.99 5.58 13.54
C ALA A 167 16.54 6.71 14.47
N ILE A 168 15.28 6.73 14.90
CA ILE A 168 14.77 7.81 15.76
C ILE A 168 15.43 7.81 17.15
N LYS A 169 15.83 6.64 17.66
CA LYS A 169 16.57 6.51 18.91
C LYS A 169 17.95 7.18 18.83
N LYS A 170 18.64 7.08 17.70
CA LYS A 170 19.94 7.77 17.49
C LYS A 170 19.79 9.29 17.49
N HIS A 171 18.60 9.80 17.16
CA HIS A 171 18.28 11.23 17.10
C HIS A 171 17.51 11.74 18.33
N ASN A 172 17.45 10.98 19.43
CA ASN A 172 16.80 11.37 20.68
C ASN A 172 15.33 11.79 20.54
N VAL A 173 14.61 11.24 19.55
CA VAL A 173 13.17 11.45 19.42
C VAL A 173 12.48 10.75 20.58
N GLN A 174 11.62 11.47 21.30
CA GLN A 174 10.81 10.90 22.37
C GLN A 174 9.61 10.17 21.76
N VAL A 175 9.21 9.04 22.36
CA VAL A 175 8.05 8.26 21.92
C VAL A 175 7.05 8.08 23.06
N SER A 176 5.75 8.11 22.74
CA SER A 176 4.69 7.74 23.67
C SER A 176 3.63 6.88 23.00
N TRP A 177 3.56 5.62 23.42
CA TRP A 177 2.54 4.65 22.97
C TRP A 177 1.27 4.77 23.80
N SER A 178 0.19 4.13 23.35
CA SER A 178 -1.14 4.22 23.97
C SER A 178 -1.57 5.67 24.23
N THR A 179 -1.14 6.58 23.36
CA THR A 179 -1.31 8.04 23.45
C THR A 179 -2.01 8.54 22.19
N GLY A 180 -3.34 8.62 22.24
CA GLY A 180 -4.14 9.10 21.11
C GLY A 180 -4.37 10.60 21.18
N LEU A 181 -4.22 11.29 20.05
CA LEU A 181 -4.64 12.69 19.93
C LEU A 181 -6.17 12.78 20.04
N THR A 182 -6.68 13.68 20.88
CA THR A 182 -8.13 13.89 21.08
C THR A 182 -8.58 15.32 20.83
N GLY A 183 -7.66 16.29 20.74
CA GLY A 183 -8.00 17.67 20.46
C GLY A 183 -6.79 18.53 20.12
N LEU A 184 -7.01 19.55 19.30
CA LEU A 184 -6.03 20.56 18.92
C LEU A 184 -6.67 21.94 18.97
N LYS A 185 -6.05 22.85 19.70
CA LYS A 185 -6.47 24.26 19.76
C LYS A 185 -5.25 25.14 19.52
N LYS A 186 -5.39 26.14 18.65
CA LYS A 186 -4.36 27.17 18.50
C LYS A 186 -4.22 27.92 19.82
N HIS A 187 -3.00 28.14 20.27
CA HIS A 187 -2.73 28.91 21.48
C HIS A 187 -3.10 30.39 21.26
N SER A 188 -3.71 31.04 22.26
CA SER A 188 -4.22 32.41 22.10
C SER A 188 -3.13 33.48 21.96
N PHE A 189 -1.90 33.18 22.38
CA PHE A 189 -0.82 34.17 22.54
C PHE A 189 0.42 33.91 21.67
N ASN A 190 0.48 32.78 20.97
CA ASN A 190 1.58 32.46 20.04
C ASN A 190 1.08 31.54 18.91
N ASP A 191 1.95 31.22 17.96
CA ASP A 191 1.61 30.34 16.84
C ASP A 191 1.70 28.83 17.16
N GLY A 192 1.85 28.47 18.44
CA GLY A 192 1.82 27.09 18.90
C GLY A 192 0.41 26.55 19.11
N TYR A 193 0.35 25.29 19.55
CA TYR A 193 -0.89 24.55 19.77
C TYR A 193 -0.94 23.98 21.18
N GLU A 194 -2.12 24.07 21.80
CA GLU A 194 -2.52 23.21 22.91
C GLU A 194 -2.98 21.87 22.32
N VAL A 195 -2.35 20.80 22.78
CA VAL A 195 -2.54 19.43 22.29
C VAL A 195 -3.16 18.60 23.40
N GLU A 196 -4.38 18.13 23.19
CA GLU A 196 -5.08 17.22 24.10
C GLU A 196 -4.86 15.78 23.64
N VAL A 197 -4.40 14.92 24.55
CA VAL A 197 -4.16 13.50 24.30
C VAL A 197 -4.82 12.62 25.36
N SER A 198 -5.16 11.39 24.98
CA SER A 198 -5.56 10.32 25.89
C SER A 198 -4.39 9.34 26.04
N LEU A 199 -3.70 9.39 27.19
CA LEU A 199 -2.62 8.47 27.54
C LEU A 199 -3.18 7.37 28.45
N ASN A 200 -3.21 6.13 27.96
CA ASN A 200 -3.81 4.98 28.65
C ASN A 200 -5.24 5.27 29.12
N GLY A 201 -6.04 5.94 28.29
CA GLY A 201 -7.41 6.34 28.61
C GLY A 201 -7.54 7.60 29.48
N VAL A 202 -6.42 8.17 29.97
CA VAL A 202 -6.44 9.35 30.84
C VAL A 202 -6.07 10.60 30.05
N LYS A 203 -6.94 11.62 30.10
CA LYS A 203 -6.71 12.90 29.43
C LYS A 203 -5.46 13.62 29.97
N ARG A 204 -4.67 14.18 29.07
CA ARG A 204 -3.49 15.01 29.32
C ARG A 204 -3.44 16.13 28.29
N THR A 205 -2.74 17.20 28.65
CA THR A 205 -2.53 18.36 27.77
C THR A 205 -1.06 18.72 27.79
N LEU A 206 -0.53 19.06 26.61
CA LEU A 206 0.80 19.61 26.42
C LEU A 206 0.76 20.72 25.35
N THR A 207 1.83 21.49 25.24
CA THR A 207 1.98 22.48 24.17
C THR A 207 2.98 22.03 23.13
N ALA A 208 2.72 22.34 21.86
CA ALA A 208 3.62 22.06 20.74
C ALA A 208 3.81 23.31 19.88
N GLY A 209 5.04 23.58 19.44
CA GLY A 209 5.31 24.66 18.48
C GLY A 209 4.72 24.38 17.09
N ALA A 210 4.84 23.13 16.64
CA ALA A 210 4.21 22.62 15.43
C ALA A 210 3.67 21.20 15.62
N VAL A 211 2.65 20.85 14.83
CA VAL A 211 1.99 19.54 14.87
C VAL A 211 2.04 18.91 13.48
N ILE A 212 2.49 17.66 13.41
CA ILE A 212 2.49 16.85 12.19
C ILE A 212 1.47 15.72 12.36
N LEU A 213 0.44 15.71 11.51
CA LEU A 213 -0.59 14.68 11.48
C LEU A 213 -0.20 13.59 10.46
N ALA A 214 0.10 12.38 10.94
CA ALA A 214 0.53 11.24 10.13
C ALA A 214 -0.19 9.94 10.55
N ALA A 215 -1.49 10.07 10.88
CA ALA A 215 -2.27 9.04 11.56
C ALA A 215 -2.99 8.04 10.62
N GLY A 216 -2.67 8.05 9.32
CA GLY A 216 -3.26 7.14 8.33
C GLY A 216 -4.72 7.46 7.96
N GLY A 217 -5.39 6.48 7.37
CA GLY A 217 -6.77 6.59 6.90
C GLY A 217 -7.82 6.11 7.89
N PHE A 218 -8.91 5.55 7.36
CA PHE A 218 -10.07 5.05 8.12
C PHE A 218 -10.46 3.60 7.80
N GLU A 219 -9.58 2.85 7.14
CA GLU A 219 -9.80 1.47 6.67
C GLU A 219 -10.18 0.46 7.78
N SER A 220 -9.90 0.77 9.04
CA SER A 220 -10.23 -0.06 10.19
C SER A 220 -11.52 0.39 10.90
N ASN A 221 -12.22 1.41 10.38
CA ASN A 221 -13.49 1.87 10.90
C ASN A 221 -14.66 1.39 10.01
N PRO A 222 -15.41 0.34 10.41
CA PRO A 222 -16.49 -0.21 9.59
C PRO A 222 -17.61 0.80 9.28
N GLN A 223 -17.89 1.73 10.20
CA GLN A 223 -18.91 2.77 9.99
C GLN A 223 -18.48 3.75 8.90
N MET A 224 -17.25 4.26 8.97
CA MET A 224 -16.71 5.14 7.93
C MET A 224 -16.55 4.41 6.59
N ARG A 225 -16.18 3.12 6.60
CA ARG A 225 -16.14 2.30 5.38
C ARG A 225 -17.51 2.22 4.71
N SER A 226 -18.57 1.89 5.46
CA SER A 226 -19.94 1.86 4.93
C SER A 226 -20.37 3.23 4.41
N GLN A 227 -20.08 4.29 5.17
CA GLN A 227 -20.44 5.67 4.81
C GLN A 227 -19.74 6.17 3.54
N PHE A 228 -18.43 5.94 3.40
CA PHE A 228 -17.63 6.56 2.34
C PHE A 228 -17.32 5.60 1.18
N LEU A 229 -16.94 4.35 1.46
CA LEU A 229 -16.60 3.36 0.42
C LEU A 229 -17.85 2.69 -0.18
N GLY A 230 -18.95 2.67 0.57
CA GLY A 230 -20.27 2.22 0.14
C GLY A 230 -20.70 0.86 0.72
N PRO A 231 -21.84 0.33 0.26
CA PRO A 231 -22.43 -0.90 0.80
C PRO A 231 -21.48 -2.11 0.75
N GLY A 232 -21.45 -2.90 1.83
CA GLY A 232 -20.63 -4.12 1.96
C GLY A 232 -19.18 -3.87 2.39
N TRP A 233 -18.69 -2.62 2.37
CA TRP A 233 -17.32 -2.33 2.81
C TRP A 233 -17.11 -2.45 4.32
N ASP A 234 -18.17 -2.42 5.12
CA ASP A 234 -18.14 -2.79 6.52
C ASP A 234 -17.77 -4.26 6.75
N LEU A 235 -18.00 -5.14 5.77
CA LEU A 235 -17.67 -6.57 5.81
C LEU A 235 -16.29 -6.92 5.21
N ALA A 236 -15.63 -5.97 4.54
CA ALA A 236 -14.28 -6.20 4.03
C ALA A 236 -13.29 -6.47 5.18
N MET A 237 -12.40 -7.44 5.01
CA MET A 237 -11.41 -7.75 6.05
C MET A 237 -10.37 -6.65 6.17
N VAL A 238 -9.88 -6.39 7.39
CA VAL A 238 -8.83 -5.37 7.63
C VAL A 238 -7.46 -6.01 7.49
N ARG A 239 -6.69 -5.53 6.51
CA ARG A 239 -5.36 -6.04 6.17
C ARG A 239 -4.24 -5.35 6.96
N GLY A 240 -4.42 -5.15 8.26
CA GLY A 240 -3.39 -4.54 9.09
C GLY A 240 -3.86 -4.02 10.44
N THR A 241 -3.46 -2.81 10.80
CA THR A 241 -3.68 -2.28 12.15
C THR A 241 -5.16 -2.06 12.46
N PRO A 242 -5.68 -2.42 13.64
CA PRO A 242 -7.05 -2.04 14.05
C PRO A 242 -7.17 -0.55 14.37
N TYR A 243 -6.06 0.19 14.41
CA TYR A 243 -6.01 1.56 14.91
C TYR A 243 -6.22 2.65 13.83
N ASN A 244 -6.31 2.31 12.54
CA ASN A 244 -6.57 3.31 11.49
C ASN A 244 -8.08 3.58 11.34
N THR A 245 -8.63 4.34 12.29
CA THR A 245 -10.08 4.55 12.43
C THR A 245 -10.58 5.92 11.97
N GLY A 246 -9.71 6.77 11.42
CA GLY A 246 -10.08 8.10 10.92
C GLY A 246 -10.25 9.20 11.97
N ASP A 247 -9.96 8.94 13.25
CA ASP A 247 -10.18 9.92 14.34
C ASP A 247 -9.48 11.26 14.06
N VAL A 248 -8.22 11.23 13.66
CA VAL A 248 -7.41 12.44 13.41
C VAL A 248 -7.81 13.14 12.10
N LEU A 249 -8.32 12.40 11.10
CA LEU A 249 -8.95 13.02 9.92
C LEU A 249 -10.19 13.83 10.34
N GLY A 250 -11.03 13.25 11.19
CA GLY A 250 -12.19 13.93 11.78
C GLY A 250 -11.78 15.19 12.55
N LEU A 251 -10.77 15.09 13.43
CA LEU A 251 -10.24 16.23 14.18
C LEU A 251 -9.71 17.34 13.26
N ALA A 252 -8.94 16.99 12.21
CA ALA A 252 -8.41 17.98 11.27
C ALA A 252 -9.52 18.74 10.55
N ILE A 253 -10.57 18.04 10.10
CA ILE A 253 -11.71 18.67 9.41
C ILE A 253 -12.52 19.53 10.37
N GLN A 254 -12.82 19.02 11.57
CA GLN A 254 -13.75 19.67 12.50
C GLN A 254 -13.12 20.82 13.31
N GLN A 255 -11.87 20.66 13.76
CA GLN A 255 -11.22 21.61 14.67
C GLN A 255 -10.24 22.56 13.95
N LEU A 256 -9.66 22.12 12.83
CA LEU A 256 -8.69 22.91 12.07
C LEU A 256 -9.25 23.42 10.73
N GLY A 257 -10.52 23.11 10.43
CA GLY A 257 -11.17 23.50 9.18
C GLY A 257 -10.49 22.94 7.93
N ALA A 258 -9.85 21.77 8.04
CA ALA A 258 -9.14 21.13 6.93
C ALA A 258 -10.03 20.93 5.70
N GLN A 259 -9.50 21.24 4.51
CA GLN A 259 -10.19 20.94 3.26
C GLN A 259 -10.15 19.43 2.97
N ALA A 260 -11.30 18.76 3.01
CA ALA A 260 -11.42 17.38 2.55
C ALA A 260 -11.31 17.30 1.01
N VAL A 261 -10.44 16.45 0.49
CA VAL A 261 -10.18 16.26 -0.96
C VAL A 261 -9.85 14.79 -1.28
N GLY A 262 -9.64 14.49 -2.57
CA GLY A 262 -9.34 13.14 -3.05
C GLY A 262 -10.58 12.27 -3.22
N ASN A 263 -10.37 10.96 -3.37
CA ASN A 263 -11.45 10.00 -3.59
C ASN A 263 -11.85 9.28 -2.30
N TRP A 264 -12.82 9.82 -1.56
CA TRP A 264 -13.30 9.22 -0.30
C TRP A 264 -13.98 7.86 -0.47
N SER A 265 -14.53 7.55 -1.65
CA SER A 265 -15.04 6.20 -1.99
C SER A 265 -13.97 5.28 -2.59
N GLY A 266 -12.73 5.78 -2.68
CA GLY A 266 -11.58 5.08 -3.17
C GLY A 266 -10.75 4.46 -2.04
N CYS A 267 -10.28 3.24 -2.26
CA CYS A 267 -9.33 2.59 -1.37
C CYS A 267 -8.47 1.59 -2.15
N HIS A 268 -7.35 1.23 -1.54
CA HIS A 268 -6.57 0.07 -1.90
C HIS A 268 -7.17 -1.16 -1.23
N SER A 269 -7.59 -2.15 -2.02
CA SER A 269 -7.94 -3.48 -1.52
C SER A 269 -7.38 -4.59 -2.41
N VAL A 270 -7.20 -5.78 -1.83
CA VAL A 270 -6.55 -6.92 -2.50
C VAL A 270 -7.38 -8.18 -2.38
N ALA A 271 -7.08 -9.17 -3.23
CA ALA A 271 -7.42 -10.55 -2.93
C ALA A 271 -6.67 -10.99 -1.66
N TRP A 272 -7.45 -11.36 -0.65
CA TRP A 272 -7.00 -11.73 0.68
C TRP A 272 -7.45 -13.15 1.00
N ASP A 273 -6.72 -13.84 1.86
CA ASP A 273 -7.08 -15.17 2.32
C ASP A 273 -8.44 -15.15 3.03
N ALA A 274 -9.36 -16.02 2.63
CA ALA A 274 -10.70 -16.05 3.21
C ALA A 274 -10.74 -16.62 4.64
N ASN A 275 -9.66 -17.26 5.10
CA ASN A 275 -9.54 -17.83 6.43
C ASN A 275 -8.71 -16.94 7.39
N ALA A 276 -8.32 -15.73 6.96
CA ALA A 276 -7.61 -14.78 7.81
C ALA A 276 -8.53 -14.14 8.87
N ASP A 277 -7.92 -13.56 9.91
CA ASP A 277 -8.65 -12.74 10.88
C ASP A 277 -9.37 -11.58 10.16
N PRO A 278 -10.68 -11.37 10.39
CA PRO A 278 -11.44 -10.37 9.66
C PRO A 278 -11.17 -8.92 10.11
N ASN A 279 -10.72 -8.74 11.35
CA ASN A 279 -10.66 -7.43 12.00
C ASN A 279 -9.25 -6.85 12.04
N THR A 280 -8.22 -7.69 11.90
CA THR A 280 -6.83 -7.28 11.99
C THR A 280 -5.93 -8.06 11.05
N GLY A 281 -4.80 -7.44 10.70
CA GLY A 281 -3.68 -8.14 10.11
C GLY A 281 -2.93 -8.94 11.16
N ASP A 282 -2.43 -10.10 10.75
CA ASP A 282 -1.55 -10.94 11.56
C ASP A 282 -0.13 -10.33 11.61
N ARG A 283 0.40 -10.06 12.81
CA ARG A 283 1.72 -9.43 12.97
C ARG A 283 2.88 -10.39 12.68
N GLU A 284 2.67 -11.69 12.73
CA GLU A 284 3.66 -12.69 12.36
C GLU A 284 3.63 -12.98 10.86
N ALA A 285 2.45 -13.18 10.28
CA ALA A 285 2.33 -13.41 8.83
C ALA A 285 2.50 -12.11 8.02
N SER A 286 2.23 -10.94 8.60
CA SER A 286 2.31 -9.63 7.94
C SER A 286 1.58 -9.64 6.57
N ASN A 287 2.32 -9.55 5.46
CA ASN A 287 1.78 -9.46 4.12
C ASN A 287 1.37 -10.83 3.51
N GLU A 288 1.68 -11.95 4.15
CA GLU A 288 1.63 -13.30 3.56
C GLU A 288 0.22 -13.80 3.21
N TYR A 289 -0.84 -13.26 3.82
CA TYR A 289 -2.21 -13.62 3.44
C TYR A 289 -2.70 -13.01 2.12
N THR A 290 -1.91 -12.14 1.47
CA THR A 290 -2.26 -11.65 0.13
C THR A 290 -2.18 -12.76 -0.89
N LYS A 291 -3.15 -12.81 -1.79
CA LYS A 291 -3.24 -13.82 -2.85
C LYS A 291 -3.11 -13.17 -4.21
N SER A 292 -1.86 -12.87 -4.59
CA SER A 292 -1.54 -12.05 -5.77
C SER A 292 -1.18 -12.86 -7.03
N GLY A 293 -1.31 -14.19 -6.96
CA GLY A 293 -1.03 -15.13 -8.06
C GLY A 293 -2.13 -15.22 -9.13
N TYR A 294 -3.21 -14.44 -9.01
CA TYR A 294 -4.34 -14.47 -9.96
C TYR A 294 -3.96 -14.28 -11.44
N PRO A 295 -2.90 -13.54 -11.86
CA PRO A 295 -2.58 -13.45 -13.29
C PRO A 295 -2.21 -14.80 -13.91
N LEU A 296 -1.68 -15.72 -13.09
CA LEU A 296 -1.23 -17.06 -13.49
C LEU A 296 -2.37 -18.08 -13.60
N GLY A 297 -3.59 -17.70 -13.20
CA GLY A 297 -4.76 -18.59 -13.14
C GLY A 297 -6.05 -17.87 -13.50
N LEU A 298 -7.17 -18.35 -12.94
CA LEU A 298 -8.51 -17.79 -13.07
C LEU A 298 -9.11 -17.45 -11.71
N MET A 299 -9.99 -16.46 -11.65
CA MET A 299 -10.83 -16.15 -10.50
C MET A 299 -12.30 -16.44 -10.83
N LEU A 300 -12.89 -17.36 -10.08
CA LEU A 300 -14.29 -17.73 -10.21
C LEU A 300 -15.04 -17.38 -8.91
N ASN A 301 -16.20 -16.76 -9.00
CA ASN A 301 -17.03 -16.50 -7.83
C ASN A 301 -17.70 -17.80 -7.32
N VAL A 302 -18.45 -17.70 -6.22
CA VAL A 302 -19.13 -18.87 -5.63
C VAL A 302 -20.20 -19.49 -6.54
N ASP A 303 -20.69 -18.77 -7.55
CA ASP A 303 -21.64 -19.28 -8.54
C ASP A 303 -20.93 -19.91 -9.76
N GLY A 304 -19.59 -20.04 -9.71
CA GLY A 304 -18.79 -20.70 -10.75
C GLY A 304 -18.47 -19.82 -11.95
N ALA A 305 -18.72 -18.51 -11.91
CA ALA A 305 -18.49 -17.59 -13.02
C ALA A 305 -17.23 -16.74 -12.84
N ARG A 306 -16.52 -16.45 -13.94
CA ARG A 306 -15.46 -15.42 -13.95
C ARG A 306 -16.07 -14.02 -13.89
N PHE A 307 -15.35 -13.08 -13.25
CA PHE A 307 -15.86 -11.72 -13.02
C PHE A 307 -14.84 -10.59 -13.27
N VAL A 308 -13.56 -10.92 -13.52
CA VAL A 308 -12.54 -9.96 -13.96
C VAL A 308 -11.63 -10.56 -15.03
N ASP A 309 -10.99 -9.69 -15.81
CA ASP A 309 -9.87 -10.06 -16.67
C ASP A 309 -8.59 -10.11 -15.82
N GLU A 310 -8.20 -11.31 -15.41
CA GLU A 310 -7.01 -11.56 -14.59
C GLU A 310 -5.70 -11.21 -15.32
N GLY A 311 -5.75 -11.06 -16.65
CA GLY A 311 -4.62 -10.71 -17.52
C GLY A 311 -4.70 -9.29 -18.09
N VAL A 312 -5.53 -8.39 -17.52
CA VAL A 312 -5.75 -7.05 -18.09
C VAL A 312 -4.49 -6.16 -18.08
N ASP A 313 -3.64 -6.32 -17.06
CA ASP A 313 -2.38 -5.59 -16.91
C ASP A 313 -1.48 -6.31 -15.89
N LEU A 314 -0.22 -5.88 -15.76
CA LEU A 314 0.72 -6.40 -14.78
C LEU A 314 0.16 -6.30 -13.36
N ARG A 315 0.50 -7.29 -12.52
CA ARG A 315 -0.05 -7.46 -11.16
C ARG A 315 0.01 -6.17 -10.33
N ASN A 316 1.11 -5.43 -10.39
CA ASN A 316 1.38 -4.18 -9.68
C ASN A 316 0.46 -3.00 -10.07
N TYR A 317 -0.34 -3.13 -11.13
CA TYR A 317 -1.36 -2.16 -11.54
C TYR A 317 -2.79 -2.69 -11.35
N THR A 318 -2.97 -3.96 -10.98
CA THR A 318 -4.31 -4.59 -10.87
C THR A 318 -4.65 -5.05 -9.46
N TYR A 319 -3.65 -5.41 -8.65
CA TYR A 319 -3.88 -6.00 -7.33
C TYR A 319 -4.71 -5.12 -6.40
N ALA A 320 -4.54 -3.80 -6.52
CA ALA A 320 -5.19 -2.81 -5.67
C ALA A 320 -6.66 -2.53 -5.97
N LYS A 321 -7.18 -3.04 -7.09
CA LYS A 321 -8.61 -2.93 -7.48
C LYS A 321 -9.36 -4.26 -7.43
N PHE A 322 -8.67 -5.40 -7.46
CA PHE A 322 -9.33 -6.71 -7.51
C PHE A 322 -9.95 -7.14 -6.18
N GLY A 323 -9.48 -6.61 -5.03
CA GLY A 323 -10.22 -6.80 -3.77
C GLY A 323 -11.65 -6.26 -3.86
N ARG A 324 -11.84 -5.07 -4.44
CA ARG A 324 -13.18 -4.48 -4.66
C ARG A 324 -14.03 -5.36 -5.57
N ALA A 325 -13.46 -5.92 -6.64
CA ALA A 325 -14.19 -6.80 -7.53
C ALA A 325 -14.65 -8.10 -6.83
N ILE A 326 -13.81 -8.66 -5.95
CA ILE A 326 -14.16 -9.81 -5.09
C ILE A 326 -15.26 -9.43 -4.09
N LEU A 327 -15.17 -8.25 -3.47
CA LEU A 327 -16.21 -7.75 -2.56
C LEU A 327 -17.57 -7.59 -3.27
N GLN A 328 -17.59 -7.35 -4.57
CA GLN A 328 -18.84 -7.25 -5.34
C GLN A 328 -19.43 -8.61 -5.75
N GLN A 329 -18.72 -9.72 -5.50
CA GLN A 329 -19.22 -11.06 -5.79
C GLN A 329 -20.17 -11.55 -4.70
N PRO A 330 -21.05 -12.52 -5.00
CA PRO A 330 -21.89 -13.15 -3.99
C PRO A 330 -21.06 -13.68 -2.82
N GLU A 331 -21.53 -13.43 -1.60
CA GLU A 331 -20.83 -13.71 -0.34
C GLU A 331 -19.47 -13.01 -0.15
N HIS A 332 -19.06 -12.09 -1.03
CA HIS A 332 -17.74 -11.47 -1.00
C HIS A 332 -16.59 -12.48 -1.17
N LEU A 333 -16.86 -13.59 -1.86
CA LEU A 333 -15.95 -14.73 -2.00
C LEU A 333 -15.68 -15.09 -3.46
N ALA A 334 -14.47 -15.60 -3.67
CA ALA A 334 -14.05 -16.20 -4.93
C ALA A 334 -13.05 -17.34 -4.69
N PHE A 335 -12.83 -18.15 -5.71
CA PHE A 335 -11.77 -19.15 -5.78
C PHE A 335 -10.77 -18.71 -6.86
N GLN A 336 -9.50 -18.61 -6.49
CA GLN A 336 -8.41 -18.55 -7.46
C GLN A 336 -8.03 -19.98 -7.83
N VAL A 337 -7.90 -20.28 -9.13
CA VAL A 337 -7.69 -21.63 -9.65
C VAL A 337 -6.51 -21.67 -10.61
N TRP A 338 -5.64 -22.67 -10.44
CA TRP A 338 -4.47 -22.95 -11.27
C TRP A 338 -4.39 -24.44 -11.57
N ASP A 339 -3.54 -24.77 -12.52
CA ASP A 339 -3.19 -26.15 -12.84
C ASP A 339 -1.68 -26.39 -12.64
N SER A 340 -1.19 -27.57 -13.04
CA SER A 340 0.20 -27.96 -12.86
C SER A 340 1.22 -27.10 -13.63
N ARG A 341 0.80 -26.36 -14.67
CA ARG A 341 1.71 -25.51 -15.45
C ARG A 341 2.11 -24.26 -14.70
N THR A 342 1.19 -23.68 -13.93
CA THR A 342 1.39 -22.35 -13.32
C THR A 342 1.43 -22.36 -11.80
N SER A 343 0.90 -23.39 -11.14
CA SER A 343 0.91 -23.50 -9.67
C SER A 343 2.32 -23.47 -9.07
N GLY A 344 3.33 -24.01 -9.77
CA GLY A 344 4.74 -23.94 -9.36
C GLY A 344 5.37 -22.54 -9.40
N TRP A 345 4.73 -21.58 -10.08
CA TRP A 345 5.17 -20.18 -10.17
C TRP A 345 4.56 -19.30 -9.08
N LEU A 346 3.65 -19.86 -8.27
CA LEU A 346 3.08 -19.16 -7.13
C LEU A 346 4.15 -18.87 -6.08
N ARG A 347 4.03 -17.70 -5.46
CA ARG A 347 4.94 -17.29 -4.39
C ARG A 347 4.77 -18.18 -3.18
N SER A 348 5.84 -18.83 -2.75
CA SER A 348 5.85 -19.61 -1.52
C SER A 348 5.44 -18.78 -0.30
N GLU A 349 5.77 -17.47 -0.27
CA GLU A 349 5.36 -16.58 0.81
C GLU A 349 3.84 -16.47 0.96
N GLU A 350 3.09 -16.56 -0.14
CA GLU A 350 1.64 -16.34 -0.19
C GLU A 350 0.85 -17.66 -0.22
N TYR A 351 1.45 -18.74 -0.74
CA TYR A 351 0.76 -19.97 -1.15
C TYR A 351 1.28 -21.28 -0.54
N ARG A 352 2.24 -21.25 0.38
CA ARG A 352 2.69 -22.46 1.09
C ARG A 352 1.63 -23.01 2.05
N GLU A 353 1.69 -24.30 2.33
CA GLU A 353 0.67 -25.05 3.08
C GLU A 353 0.45 -24.52 4.50
N GLU A 354 1.49 -24.00 5.15
CA GLU A 354 1.40 -23.43 6.50
C GLU A 354 0.64 -22.09 6.53
N ARG A 355 0.40 -21.47 5.37
CA ARG A 355 -0.21 -20.12 5.28
C ARG A 355 -1.57 -20.09 4.63
N VAL A 356 -1.90 -21.06 3.80
CA VAL A 356 -3.18 -21.09 3.10
C VAL A 356 -3.68 -22.52 2.99
N GLU A 357 -5.01 -22.66 3.07
CA GLU A 357 -5.66 -23.89 2.70
C GLU A 357 -5.54 -24.13 1.19
N ARG A 358 -4.74 -25.12 0.81
CA ARG A 358 -4.57 -25.54 -0.59
C ARG A 358 -5.60 -26.61 -0.93
N ILE A 359 -6.54 -26.29 -1.80
CA ILE A 359 -7.55 -27.23 -2.28
C ILE A 359 -6.99 -27.89 -3.54
N THR A 360 -6.52 -29.13 -3.46
CA THR A 360 -5.89 -29.82 -4.59
C THR A 360 -6.67 -31.03 -5.06
N ALA A 361 -6.66 -31.28 -6.37
CA ALA A 361 -7.33 -32.41 -6.99
C ALA A 361 -6.63 -32.82 -8.30
N ASN A 362 -6.80 -34.06 -8.74
CA ASN A 362 -6.20 -34.53 -10.00
C ASN A 362 -7.06 -34.20 -11.21
N THR A 363 -8.38 -34.07 -11.02
CA THR A 363 -9.34 -33.67 -12.06
C THR A 363 -10.08 -32.40 -11.68
N LEU A 364 -10.68 -31.75 -12.68
CA LEU A 364 -11.45 -30.52 -12.48
C LEU A 364 -12.75 -30.78 -11.71
N GLU A 365 -13.37 -31.94 -11.92
CA GLU A 365 -14.57 -32.37 -11.22
C GLU A 365 -14.31 -32.60 -9.73
N GLU A 366 -13.22 -33.30 -9.40
CA GLU A 366 -12.80 -33.51 -8.01
C GLU A 366 -12.45 -32.18 -7.34
N LEU A 367 -11.85 -31.23 -8.08
CA LEU A 367 -11.60 -29.89 -7.57
C LEU A 367 -12.93 -29.17 -7.26
N ALA A 368 -13.91 -29.23 -8.16
CA ALA A 368 -15.20 -28.60 -7.98
C ALA A 368 -15.96 -29.18 -6.77
N ASP A 369 -15.90 -30.49 -6.57
CA ASP A 369 -16.46 -31.16 -5.37
C ASP A 369 -15.81 -30.63 -4.09
N LYS A 370 -14.47 -30.58 -4.03
CA LYS A 370 -13.74 -30.04 -2.88
C LYS A 370 -14.01 -28.55 -2.66
N CYS A 371 -14.13 -27.75 -3.71
CA CYS A 371 -14.49 -26.33 -3.59
C CYS A 371 -15.92 -26.15 -3.06
N ALA A 372 -16.85 -27.05 -3.39
CA ALA A 372 -18.24 -27.01 -2.89
C ALA A 372 -18.30 -27.21 -1.37
N GLU A 373 -17.46 -28.07 -0.81
CA GLU A 373 -17.29 -28.20 0.66
C GLU A 373 -16.85 -26.90 1.34
N ARG A 374 -16.30 -25.94 0.57
CA ARG A 374 -15.77 -24.66 1.06
C ARG A 374 -16.58 -23.45 0.58
N GLY A 375 -17.76 -23.67 0.00
CA GLY A 375 -18.73 -22.64 -0.34
C GLY A 375 -18.94 -22.37 -1.84
N LEU A 376 -18.37 -23.17 -2.75
CA LEU A 376 -18.80 -23.12 -4.15
C LEU A 376 -20.26 -23.62 -4.26
N ARG A 377 -21.15 -22.78 -4.76
CA ARG A 377 -22.60 -23.04 -4.86
C ARG A 377 -22.98 -23.79 -6.13
N ASN A 378 -22.25 -23.57 -7.24
CA ASN A 378 -22.58 -24.17 -8.54
C ASN A 378 -21.36 -24.86 -9.18
N LYS A 379 -21.24 -26.17 -8.94
CA LYS A 379 -20.17 -27.01 -9.50
C LYS A 379 -20.22 -27.11 -11.02
N ALA A 380 -21.42 -27.25 -11.59
CA ALA A 380 -21.59 -27.39 -13.04
C ALA A 380 -21.11 -26.13 -13.77
N ALA A 381 -21.56 -24.95 -13.33
CA ALA A 381 -21.13 -23.68 -13.92
C ALA A 381 -19.62 -23.44 -13.78
N PHE A 382 -19.02 -23.85 -12.67
CA PHE A 382 -17.57 -23.78 -12.47
C PHE A 382 -16.81 -24.60 -13.51
N ILE A 383 -17.23 -25.86 -13.73
CA ILE A 383 -16.61 -26.75 -14.72
C ILE A 383 -16.83 -26.21 -16.14
N ASP A 384 -18.07 -25.84 -16.47
CA ASP A 384 -18.43 -25.32 -17.80
C ASP A 384 -17.65 -24.05 -18.14
N THR A 385 -17.46 -23.14 -17.17
CA THR A 385 -16.68 -21.92 -17.34
C THR A 385 -15.22 -22.21 -17.69
N VAL A 386 -14.60 -23.19 -17.02
CA VAL A 386 -13.21 -23.58 -17.30
C VAL A 386 -13.10 -24.26 -18.67
N HIS A 387 -14.05 -25.12 -19.04
CA HIS A 387 -14.11 -25.72 -20.38
C HIS A 387 -14.26 -24.66 -21.47
N GLU A 388 -15.21 -23.72 -21.33
CA GLU A 388 -15.40 -22.65 -22.30
C GLU A 388 -14.15 -21.77 -22.43
N TYR A 389 -13.49 -21.48 -21.30
CA TYR A 389 -12.22 -20.76 -21.28
C TYR A 389 -11.14 -21.51 -22.05
N ASN A 390 -10.95 -22.81 -21.80
CA ASN A 390 -9.94 -23.64 -22.48
C ASN A 390 -10.15 -23.63 -24.00
N GLU A 391 -11.38 -23.79 -24.47
CA GLU A 391 -11.71 -23.72 -25.89
C GLU A 391 -11.31 -22.38 -26.53
N ALA A 392 -11.51 -21.27 -25.82
CA ALA A 392 -11.10 -19.95 -26.30
C ALA A 392 -9.58 -19.77 -26.32
N VAL A 393 -8.87 -20.31 -25.34
CA VAL A 393 -7.39 -20.34 -25.35
C VAL A 393 -6.88 -21.16 -26.54
N TYR A 394 -7.45 -22.34 -26.80
CA TYR A 394 -7.07 -23.16 -27.95
C TYR A 394 -7.32 -22.47 -29.29
N ALA A 395 -8.46 -21.79 -29.43
CA ALA A 395 -8.77 -21.01 -30.61
C ALA A 395 -7.74 -19.89 -30.86
N HIS A 396 -7.41 -19.11 -29.82
CA HIS A 396 -6.40 -18.06 -29.92
C HIS A 396 -4.99 -18.62 -30.22
N ARG A 397 -4.63 -19.74 -29.61
CA ARG A 397 -3.33 -20.40 -29.83
C ARG A 397 -3.14 -20.92 -31.25
N ARG A 398 -4.20 -21.45 -31.88
CA ARG A 398 -4.14 -21.86 -33.30
C ARG A 398 -3.84 -20.70 -34.24
N GLU A 399 -4.37 -19.52 -33.94
CA GLU A 399 -4.13 -18.29 -34.71
C GLU A 399 -2.77 -17.64 -34.39
N ASN A 400 -2.20 -17.91 -33.22
CA ASN A 400 -0.96 -17.29 -32.71
C ASN A 400 0.09 -18.34 -32.26
N PRO A 401 0.53 -19.26 -33.15
CA PRO A 401 1.39 -20.39 -32.76
C PRO A 401 2.79 -19.98 -32.30
N ASN A 402 3.28 -18.81 -32.73
CA ASN A 402 4.63 -18.35 -32.46
C ASN A 402 4.76 -17.47 -31.20
N VAL A 403 3.64 -17.09 -30.58
CA VAL A 403 3.66 -16.24 -29.38
C VAL A 403 4.02 -17.10 -28.16
N LYS A 404 5.12 -16.75 -27.50
CA LYS A 404 5.60 -17.45 -26.30
C LYS A 404 4.96 -16.86 -25.05
N TRP A 405 4.77 -17.72 -24.05
CA TRP A 405 4.32 -17.28 -22.73
C TRP A 405 5.48 -16.63 -21.99
N ASP A 406 5.28 -15.40 -21.52
CA ASP A 406 6.27 -14.64 -20.76
C ASP A 406 5.56 -13.87 -19.63
N PRO A 407 5.76 -14.27 -18.36
CA PRO A 407 5.08 -13.65 -17.22
C PRO A 407 5.61 -12.26 -16.87
N ALA A 408 6.74 -11.84 -17.45
CA ALA A 408 7.37 -10.54 -17.17
C ALA A 408 6.83 -9.40 -18.05
N ILE A 409 6.13 -9.71 -19.15
CA ILE A 409 5.56 -8.73 -20.08
C ILE A 409 4.09 -9.04 -20.39
N ARG A 410 3.37 -8.07 -20.95
CA ARG A 410 2.05 -8.31 -21.56
C ARG A 410 2.27 -9.08 -22.87
N ASP A 411 2.22 -10.40 -22.78
CA ASP A 411 2.61 -11.34 -23.85
C ASP A 411 1.56 -11.48 -24.98
N GLY A 412 0.36 -10.91 -24.82
CA GLY A 412 -0.72 -10.96 -25.80
C GLY A 412 -1.42 -12.31 -25.93
N LEU A 413 -1.07 -13.30 -25.10
CA LEU A 413 -1.77 -14.58 -25.09
C LEU A 413 -3.13 -14.43 -24.45
N SER A 414 -4.18 -14.58 -25.25
CA SER A 414 -5.54 -14.21 -24.83
C SER A 414 -6.59 -15.29 -25.06
N THR A 415 -7.83 -14.99 -24.67
CA THR A 415 -9.05 -15.76 -25.01
C THR A 415 -9.86 -15.14 -26.15
N GLN A 416 -9.24 -14.27 -26.95
CA GLN A 416 -9.89 -13.54 -28.04
C GLN A 416 -9.31 -13.98 -29.38
N SER A 417 -10.13 -14.61 -30.22
CA SER A 417 -9.74 -15.10 -31.54
C SER A 417 -10.81 -14.79 -32.58
N SER A 418 -10.52 -15.03 -33.86
CA SER A 418 -11.52 -14.86 -34.92
C SER A 418 -12.64 -15.90 -34.85
N THR A 419 -12.35 -17.08 -34.29
CA THR A 419 -13.27 -18.23 -34.25
C THR A 419 -13.99 -18.40 -32.91
N LYS A 420 -13.45 -17.87 -31.81
CA LYS A 420 -14.07 -17.87 -30.48
C LYS A 420 -13.64 -16.66 -29.65
N LYS A 421 -14.61 -16.00 -29.02
CA LYS A 421 -14.39 -14.85 -28.12
C LYS A 421 -15.23 -15.01 -26.87
N LEU A 422 -14.61 -14.88 -25.71
CA LEU A 422 -15.34 -14.81 -24.44
C LEU A 422 -15.82 -13.37 -24.21
N ALA A 423 -17.02 -13.21 -23.63
CA ALA A 423 -17.53 -11.89 -23.23
C ALA A 423 -16.58 -11.20 -22.23
N LEU A 424 -16.02 -11.98 -21.30
CA LEU A 424 -14.95 -11.55 -20.41
C LEU A 424 -13.62 -12.14 -20.89
N ALA A 425 -12.77 -11.29 -21.46
CA ALA A 425 -11.44 -11.71 -21.91
C ALA A 425 -10.55 -12.13 -20.73
N LYS A 426 -9.54 -12.95 -21.03
CA LYS A 426 -8.25 -12.90 -20.36
C LYS A 426 -7.28 -12.31 -21.38
N SER A 427 -6.79 -11.09 -21.16
CA SER A 427 -6.11 -10.34 -22.22
C SER A 427 -4.64 -10.73 -22.42
N ASN A 428 -4.00 -11.32 -21.41
CA ASN A 428 -2.60 -11.76 -21.43
C ASN A 428 -2.44 -13.02 -20.56
N TRP A 429 -1.33 -13.73 -20.77
CA TRP A 429 -0.92 -14.93 -20.02
C TRP A 429 -1.95 -16.06 -20.05
N ALA A 430 -2.81 -16.11 -21.06
CA ALA A 430 -3.81 -17.15 -21.18
C ALA A 430 -3.18 -18.49 -21.54
N LEU A 431 -3.16 -19.38 -20.54
CA LEU A 431 -2.90 -20.81 -20.69
C LEU A 431 -4.20 -21.56 -20.40
N PRO A 432 -4.45 -22.73 -21.01
CA PRO A 432 -5.55 -23.58 -20.61
C PRO A 432 -5.40 -23.98 -19.13
N LEU A 433 -6.48 -24.42 -18.52
CA LEU A 433 -6.54 -25.12 -17.23
C LEU A 433 -7.11 -26.51 -17.50
N ASP A 434 -6.27 -27.40 -18.03
CA ASP A 434 -6.67 -28.75 -18.46
C ASP A 434 -5.67 -29.84 -18.02
N LYS A 435 -4.68 -29.49 -17.19
CA LYS A 435 -3.63 -30.42 -16.76
C LYS A 435 -3.47 -30.46 -15.24
N GLY A 436 -4.02 -31.49 -14.62
CA GLY A 436 -3.84 -31.77 -13.20
C GLY A 436 -2.37 -32.01 -12.78
N PRO A 437 -2.05 -31.96 -11.47
CA PRO A 437 -2.97 -31.59 -10.39
C PRO A 437 -3.39 -30.12 -10.47
N TYR A 438 -4.64 -29.87 -10.12
CA TYR A 438 -5.21 -28.53 -9.98
C TYR A 438 -5.05 -28.04 -8.54
N LEU A 439 -5.00 -26.72 -8.39
CA LEU A 439 -4.97 -26.02 -7.12
C LEU A 439 -6.04 -24.94 -7.12
N ALA A 440 -6.84 -24.88 -6.06
CA ALA A 440 -7.69 -23.74 -5.75
C ALA A 440 -7.38 -23.16 -4.37
N VAL A 441 -7.59 -21.86 -4.24
CA VAL A 441 -7.50 -21.11 -2.98
C VAL A 441 -8.72 -20.22 -2.85
N LYS A 442 -9.39 -20.28 -1.70
CA LYS A 442 -10.53 -19.41 -1.37
C LYS A 442 -10.04 -18.03 -0.95
N VAL A 443 -10.59 -16.98 -1.57
CA VAL A 443 -10.19 -15.60 -1.34
C VAL A 443 -11.38 -14.69 -1.08
N THR A 444 -11.12 -13.59 -0.37
CA THR A 444 -12.06 -12.49 -0.11
C THR A 444 -11.37 -11.13 -0.34
N CYS A 445 -12.03 -10.04 0.03
CA CYS A 445 -11.51 -8.68 -0.03
C CYS A 445 -10.81 -8.29 1.28
N GLY A 446 -9.54 -7.91 1.19
CA GLY A 446 -8.81 -7.24 2.27
C GLY A 446 -8.59 -5.76 1.97
N VAL A 447 -9.13 -4.85 2.78
CA VAL A 447 -8.89 -3.40 2.67
C VAL A 447 -7.55 -3.03 3.32
N THR A 448 -6.79 -2.14 2.66
CA THR A 448 -5.44 -1.76 3.08
C THR A 448 -5.35 -0.30 3.51
N PHE A 449 -5.81 0.65 2.70
CA PHE A 449 -5.86 2.07 3.05
C PHE A 449 -6.83 2.84 2.14
N THR A 450 -7.23 4.03 2.56
CA THR A 450 -8.22 4.88 1.88
C THR A 450 -7.58 6.03 1.11
N PHE A 451 -8.15 6.44 -0.02
CA PHE A 451 -7.56 7.48 -0.89
C PHE A 451 -8.10 8.89 -0.64
N GLY A 452 -9.19 9.01 0.10
CA GLY A 452 -9.72 10.30 0.57
C GLY A 452 -8.93 10.80 1.77
N GLY A 453 -8.75 12.12 1.86
CA GLY A 453 -7.99 12.74 2.94
C GLY A 453 -8.15 14.25 2.95
N VAL A 454 -7.18 14.94 3.53
CA VAL A 454 -7.15 16.40 3.61
C VAL A 454 -6.12 17.00 2.66
N LYS A 455 -6.38 18.22 2.20
CA LYS A 455 -5.51 18.94 1.27
C LYS A 455 -4.28 19.46 1.99
N VAL A 456 -3.13 19.34 1.34
CA VAL A 456 -1.88 19.95 1.77
C VAL A 456 -1.28 20.81 0.66
N ASP A 457 -0.45 21.76 1.06
CA ASP A 457 0.45 22.44 0.14
C ASP A 457 1.51 21.44 -0.38
N PRO A 458 1.68 21.26 -1.70
CA PRO A 458 2.59 20.27 -2.26
C PRO A 458 4.07 20.51 -1.93
N GLN A 459 4.46 21.76 -1.67
CA GLN A 459 5.85 22.14 -1.46
C GLN A 459 6.26 22.04 0.00
N THR A 460 5.33 22.28 0.92
CA THR A 460 5.59 22.36 2.37
C THR A 460 4.91 21.27 3.20
N ALA A 461 3.93 20.55 2.65
CA ALA A 461 3.04 19.63 3.37
C ALA A 461 2.18 20.29 4.46
N GLN A 462 2.05 21.63 4.46
CA GLN A 462 1.14 22.34 5.37
C GLN A 462 -0.32 22.02 5.05
N LEU A 463 -1.14 21.86 6.09
CA LEU A 463 -2.57 21.66 5.96
C LEU A 463 -3.22 22.87 5.29
N VAL A 464 -4.16 22.67 4.37
CA VAL A 464 -4.93 23.75 3.73
C VAL A 464 -6.33 23.86 4.34
N HIS A 465 -6.71 25.08 4.71
CA HIS A 465 -8.03 25.39 5.26
C HIS A 465 -9.10 25.43 4.17
N GLY A 466 -10.25 24.77 4.40
CA GLY A 466 -11.31 24.57 3.42
C GLY A 466 -12.05 25.83 2.99
N SER A 467 -12.26 26.79 3.90
CA SER A 467 -13.00 28.02 3.56
C SER A 467 -12.14 29.15 3.00
N THR A 468 -10.84 29.17 3.33
CA THR A 468 -9.94 30.27 2.94
C THR A 468 -8.94 29.86 1.86
N GLY A 469 -8.76 28.56 1.63
CA GLY A 469 -7.73 28.03 0.73
C GLY A 469 -6.30 28.32 1.20
N SER A 470 -6.13 28.91 2.39
CA SER A 470 -4.84 29.31 2.93
C SER A 470 -4.23 28.19 3.78
N PRO A 471 -2.90 28.10 3.88
CA PRO A 471 -2.24 27.19 4.80
C PRO A 471 -2.64 27.45 6.25
N VAL A 472 -2.82 26.39 7.04
CA VAL A 472 -3.02 26.44 8.49
C VAL A 472 -1.62 26.51 9.14
N PRO A 473 -1.24 27.64 9.77
CA PRO A 473 0.11 27.80 10.29
C PRO A 473 0.51 26.69 11.26
N ASN A 474 1.73 26.18 11.13
CA ASN A 474 2.32 25.16 12.02
C ASN A 474 1.57 23.82 12.10
N ILE A 475 0.62 23.55 11.20
CA ILE A 475 0.01 22.23 11.02
C ILE A 475 0.45 21.62 9.70
N TYR A 476 1.01 20.42 9.76
CA TYR A 476 1.48 19.67 8.61
C TYR A 476 0.80 18.30 8.56
N VAL A 477 0.65 17.73 7.37
CA VAL A 477 0.01 16.42 7.19
C VAL A 477 0.82 15.56 6.22
N ALA A 478 0.94 14.28 6.54
CA ALA A 478 1.68 13.32 5.73
C ALA A 478 1.05 11.91 5.74
N GLY A 479 1.49 11.06 4.81
CA GLY A 479 0.99 9.69 4.67
C GLY A 479 -0.43 9.65 4.11
N GLU A 480 -1.17 8.58 4.43
CA GLU A 480 -2.52 8.33 3.90
C GLU A 480 -3.60 9.30 4.44
N MET A 481 -3.21 10.28 5.26
CA MET A 481 -4.07 11.42 5.56
C MET A 481 -4.12 12.44 4.42
N VAL A 482 -3.13 12.44 3.52
CA VAL A 482 -3.06 13.37 2.39
C VAL A 482 -3.98 12.89 1.27
N GLY A 483 -5.00 13.67 0.95
CA GLY A 483 -5.90 13.40 -0.17
C GLY A 483 -5.37 13.96 -1.49
N GLY A 484 -5.79 13.35 -2.61
CA GLY A 484 -5.56 13.90 -3.95
C GLY A 484 -4.44 13.25 -4.77
N LEU A 485 -3.66 12.32 -4.18
CA LEU A 485 -2.66 11.55 -4.94
C LEU A 485 -3.28 10.36 -5.67
N PHE A 486 -4.18 9.62 -5.02
CA PHE A 486 -4.74 8.36 -5.52
C PHE A 486 -6.25 8.45 -5.69
N TYR A 487 -6.81 7.67 -6.64
CA TYR A 487 -8.23 7.75 -7.02
C TYR A 487 -8.88 6.38 -7.19
N SER A 488 -9.11 5.89 -8.41
CA SER A 488 -9.76 4.58 -8.58
C SER A 488 -8.82 3.42 -8.24
N ASN A 489 -7.50 3.69 -8.34
CA ASN A 489 -6.40 2.77 -8.16
C ASN A 489 -5.13 3.61 -7.83
N TYR A 490 -3.99 2.95 -7.60
CA TYR A 490 -2.68 3.60 -7.46
C TYR A 490 -1.56 2.72 -8.05
N PRO A 491 -0.45 3.30 -8.56
CA PRO A 491 0.72 2.51 -8.93
C PRO A 491 1.34 1.89 -7.69
N GLY A 492 1.49 0.57 -7.66
CA GLY A 492 2.02 -0.11 -6.46
C GLY A 492 3.36 0.49 -5.99
N GLY A 493 3.56 0.52 -4.67
CA GLY A 493 4.75 1.08 -4.01
C GLY A 493 4.76 2.61 -3.85
N SER A 494 3.85 3.34 -4.51
CA SER A 494 3.82 4.80 -4.39
C SER A 494 3.26 5.30 -3.05
N GLY A 495 2.44 4.52 -2.33
CA GLY A 495 1.94 4.88 -0.98
C GLY A 495 3.06 5.01 0.07
N LEU A 496 3.95 4.02 0.17
CA LEU A 496 5.14 4.11 1.04
C LEU A 496 6.07 5.25 0.60
N THR A 497 6.23 5.45 -0.71
CA THR A 497 7.03 6.56 -1.25
C THR A 497 6.43 7.91 -0.86
N SER A 498 5.12 8.07 -0.99
CA SER A 498 4.37 9.27 -0.59
C SER A 498 4.53 9.54 0.91
N GLY A 499 4.31 8.53 1.74
CA GLY A 499 4.51 8.67 3.18
C GLY A 499 5.92 9.15 3.54
N ALA A 500 6.96 8.60 2.91
CA ALA A 500 8.33 9.02 3.15
C ALA A 500 8.60 10.46 2.68
N VAL A 501 8.20 10.80 1.45
CA VAL A 501 8.43 12.13 0.84
C VAL A 501 7.72 13.22 1.62
N PHE A 502 6.41 13.09 1.83
CA PHE A 502 5.64 14.10 2.55
C PHE A 502 5.93 14.09 4.05
N GLY A 503 6.29 12.94 4.63
CA GLY A 503 6.75 12.85 6.01
C GLY A 503 8.06 13.63 6.23
N ALA A 504 9.09 13.34 5.43
CA ALA A 504 10.37 14.05 5.50
C ALA A 504 10.19 15.56 5.28
N LYS A 505 9.34 15.94 4.33
CA LYS A 505 8.99 17.34 4.04
C LYS A 505 8.30 18.02 5.24
N ALA A 506 7.26 17.41 5.80
CA ALA A 506 6.54 17.92 6.96
C ALA A 506 7.47 18.10 8.16
N GLY A 507 8.35 17.13 8.43
CA GLY A 507 9.34 17.23 9.52
C GLY A 507 10.28 18.42 9.36
N LYS A 508 10.81 18.61 8.16
CA LYS A 508 11.73 19.73 7.85
C LYS A 508 11.06 21.08 8.02
N GLU A 509 9.86 21.26 7.47
CA GLU A 509 9.16 22.54 7.53
C GLU A 509 8.62 22.85 8.93
N ALA A 510 8.16 21.84 9.68
CA ALA A 510 7.78 22.01 11.09
C ALA A 510 8.97 22.45 11.96
N ALA A 511 10.15 21.85 11.78
CA ALA A 511 11.34 22.26 12.53
C ALA A 511 11.76 23.71 12.22
N LYS A 512 11.73 24.09 10.93
CA LYS A 512 12.04 25.46 10.50
C LYS A 512 11.07 26.49 11.07
N SER A 513 9.77 26.20 11.10
CA SER A 513 8.78 27.17 11.57
C SER A 513 8.95 27.47 13.05
N VAL A 514 9.31 26.46 13.86
CA VAL A 514 9.61 26.63 15.28
C VAL A 514 10.93 27.38 15.50
N ALA A 515 11.98 27.05 14.73
CA ALA A 515 13.26 27.76 14.81
C ALA A 515 13.15 29.25 14.43
N GLY A 516 12.36 29.58 13.41
CA GLY A 516 12.09 30.96 12.99
C GLY A 516 11.36 31.77 14.06
N GLY A 517 10.42 31.16 14.79
CA GLY A 517 9.69 31.81 15.89
C GLY A 517 10.58 32.19 17.07
N ARG A 518 11.61 31.38 17.37
CA ARG A 518 12.56 31.65 18.47
C ARG A 518 13.44 32.88 18.20
N SER A 519 13.84 33.10 16.94
CA SER A 519 14.64 34.27 16.52
C SER A 519 13.89 35.60 16.71
N ILE A 520 12.56 35.59 16.62
CA ILE A 520 11.72 36.77 16.80
C ILE A 520 11.49 37.04 18.29
N SER A 521 11.27 36.00 19.10
CA SER A 521 11.07 36.14 20.55
C SER A 521 12.34 36.52 21.33
N SER A 522 13.55 36.30 20.79
CA SER A 522 14.80 36.72 21.43
C SER A 522 15.20 38.17 21.09
N ARG A 523 14.40 38.88 20.29
CA ARG A 523 14.62 40.29 19.89
C ARG A 523 13.58 41.26 20.48
N LEU A 524 12.62 40.74 21.24
CA LEU A 524 11.69 41.47 22.09
C LEU A 524 12.13 41.26 23.55
#